data_AF-A0A841ZPM0-F1
#
_entry.id   AF-A0A841ZPM0-F1
#
_cell.length_a   1.000
_cell.length_b   1.000
_cell.length_c   1.000
_cell.angle_alpha   90.00
_cell.angle_beta   90.00
_cell.angle_gamma   90.00
#
_symmetry.space_group_name_H-M   'P 1'
#
loop_
_entity.id
_entity.type
_entity.pdbx_description
1 polymer ?
#
loop_
_entity_poly.entity_id
_entity_poly.type
_entity_poly.pdbx_seq_one_letter_code
_entity_poly.pdbx_strand_id
1 'polypeptide(L)'
;MKKKSFQFEENQLTLPIEVNGKTHEADISALAVIRYQNLSRDLSSLIVLQKEAAENSENGAEKAEEIQKKIEQTEERMLEIFFNEESQKELHPSKLPLEVYNGIINYIYETIFPETTEEAGK
;
A
#
# COMPACT_ATOMS: atom_id res chain seq x y z
N MET A 1 21.19 13.79 -5.99
CA MET A 1 20.16 12.74 -5.80
C MET A 1 20.87 11.39 -5.82
N LYS A 2 20.86 10.64 -4.71
CA LYS A 2 21.31 9.24 -4.74
C LYS A 2 20.29 8.46 -5.59
N LYS A 3 20.74 7.81 -6.67
CA LYS A 3 19.89 6.86 -7.39
C LYS A 3 19.64 5.70 -6.41
N LYS A 4 18.38 5.49 -6.01
CA LYS A 4 17.98 4.24 -5.35
C LYS A 4 18.22 3.12 -6.37
N SER A 5 19.23 2.29 -6.12
CA SER A 5 19.46 1.07 -6.88
C SER A 5 18.73 -0.05 -6.18
N PHE A 6 17.82 -0.72 -6.88
CA PHE A 6 17.10 -1.87 -6.36
C PHE A 6 17.85 -3.13 -6.77
N GLN A 7 18.28 -3.93 -5.80
CA GLN A 7 18.71 -5.31 -6.05
C GLN A 7 17.48 -6.19 -5.86
N PHE A 8 16.87 -6.61 -6.96
CA PHE A 8 15.87 -7.67 -6.93
C PHE A 8 16.62 -9.00 -7.04
N GLU A 9 16.41 -9.91 -6.10
CA GLU A 9 16.66 -11.31 -6.40
C GLU A 9 15.62 -11.73 -7.45
N GLU A 10 16.05 -11.93 -8.70
CA GLU A 10 15.17 -12.32 -9.82
C GLU A 10 14.35 -13.59 -9.54
N ASN A 11 14.69 -14.33 -8.49
CA ASN A 11 14.09 -15.61 -8.10
C ASN A 11 12.96 -15.50 -7.06
N GLN A 12 12.79 -14.36 -6.37
CA GLN A 12 11.68 -14.14 -5.43
C GLN A 12 10.56 -13.34 -6.10
N LEU A 13 9.56 -14.06 -6.61
CA LEU A 13 8.37 -13.48 -7.24
C LEU A 13 7.20 -13.35 -6.26
N THR A 14 7.16 -14.20 -5.23
CA THR A 14 6.09 -14.22 -4.24
C THR A 14 6.63 -14.34 -2.82
N LEU A 15 5.86 -13.82 -1.87
CA LEU A 15 6.08 -13.90 -0.43
C LEU A 15 4.92 -14.68 0.20
N PRO A 16 5.18 -15.85 0.83
CA PRO A 16 4.13 -16.60 1.52
C PRO A 16 3.76 -15.91 2.84
N ILE A 17 2.46 -15.80 3.09
CA ILE A 17 1.86 -15.18 4.28
C ILE A 17 0.79 -16.11 4.83
N GLU A 18 0.96 -16.57 6.07
CA GLU A 18 -0.01 -17.47 6.71
C GLU A 18 -1.05 -16.68 7.51
N VAL A 19 -2.32 -16.84 7.17
CA VAL A 19 -3.45 -16.21 7.85
C VAL A 19 -4.52 -17.26 8.11
N ASN A 20 -4.97 -17.39 9.35
CA ASN A 20 -5.98 -18.38 9.76
C ASN A 20 -5.68 -19.82 9.31
N GLY A 21 -4.40 -20.22 9.26
CA GLY A 21 -3.96 -21.54 8.82
C GLY A 21 -4.00 -21.78 7.31
N LYS A 22 -4.18 -20.72 6.50
CA LYS A 22 -4.08 -20.74 5.04
C LYS A 22 -2.88 -19.90 4.60
N THR A 23 -2.10 -20.41 3.65
CA THR A 23 -1.01 -19.66 3.01
C THR A 23 -1.55 -18.86 1.84
N HIS A 24 -1.25 -17.57 1.83
CA HIS A 24 -1.48 -16.63 0.75
C HIS A 24 -0.15 -16.21 0.16
N GLU A 25 -0.08 -16.07 -1.17
CA GLU A 25 1.12 -15.62 -1.86
C GLU A 25 0.96 -14.15 -2.25
N ALA A 26 1.80 -13.29 -1.70
CA ALA A 26 1.88 -11.87 -2.06
C ALA A 26 2.88 -11.68 -3.21
N ASP A 27 2.47 -11.06 -4.32
CA ASP A 27 3.33 -10.69 -5.44
C ASP A 27 4.30 -9.57 -5.04
N ILE A 28 5.57 -9.89 -4.90
CA ILE A 28 6.65 -8.95 -4.58
C ILE A 28 7.57 -8.68 -5.77
N SER A 29 7.12 -9.05 -6.98
CA SER A 29 7.88 -8.84 -8.22
C SER A 29 8.19 -7.36 -8.45
N ALA A 30 9.23 -7.09 -9.23
CA ALA A 30 9.59 -5.72 -9.61
C ALA A 30 8.41 -4.94 -10.24
N LEU A 31 7.51 -5.63 -10.96
CA LEU A 31 6.31 -5.03 -11.53
C LEU A 31 5.33 -4.60 -10.43
N ALA A 32 5.08 -5.45 -9.43
CA ALA A 32 4.25 -5.12 -8.28
C ALA A 32 4.82 -3.91 -7.52
N VAL A 33 6.14 -3.89 -7.28
CA VAL A 33 6.83 -2.76 -6.64
C VAL A 33 6.66 -1.45 -7.40
N ILE A 34 6.84 -1.46 -8.74
CA ILE A 34 6.66 -0.27 -9.58
C ILE A 34 5.21 0.22 -9.52
N ARG A 35 4.23 -0.69 -9.60
CA ARG A 35 2.81 -0.35 -9.50
C ARG A 35 2.50 0.29 -8.15
N TYR A 36 3.04 -0.27 -7.07
CA TYR A 36 2.82 0.24 -5.71
C TYR A 36 3.42 1.64 -5.55
N GLN A 37 4.65 1.86 -6.01
CA GLN A 37 5.29 3.18 -5.94
C GLN A 37 4.52 4.27 -6.69
N ASN A 38 3.94 3.93 -7.85
CA ASN A 38 3.11 4.87 -8.60
C ASN A 38 1.84 5.22 -7.81
N LEU A 39 1.10 4.22 -7.32
CA LEU A 39 -0.09 4.48 -6.49
C LEU A 39 0.25 5.24 -5.20
N SER A 40 1.39 4.95 -4.57
CA SER A 40 1.83 5.63 -3.34
C SER A 40 2.12 7.11 -3.57
N ARG A 41 2.68 7.46 -4.74
CA ARG A 41 2.87 8.85 -5.15
C ARG A 41 1.54 9.54 -5.42
N ASP A 42 0.61 8.85 -6.08
CA ASP A 42 -0.73 9.38 -6.35
C ASP A 42 -1.50 9.61 -5.05
N LEU A 43 -1.47 8.65 -4.12
CA LEU A 43 -2.05 8.76 -2.77
C LEU A 43 -1.48 9.96 -2.01
N SER A 44 -0.16 10.12 -1.99
CA SER A 44 0.49 11.26 -1.35
C SER A 44 0.00 12.59 -1.92
N SER A 45 -0.20 12.66 -3.24
CA SER A 45 -0.72 13.84 -3.93
C SER A 45 -2.19 14.11 -3.57
N LEU A 46 -3.01 13.06 -3.50
CA LEU A 46 -4.41 13.16 -3.08
C LEU A 46 -4.56 13.65 -1.62
N ILE A 47 -3.71 13.17 -0.71
CA ILE A 47 -3.72 13.62 0.70
C ILE A 47 -3.41 15.12 0.81
N VAL A 48 -2.45 15.62 0.02
CA VAL A 48 -2.14 17.07 -0.04
C VAL A 48 -3.33 17.85 -0.57
N LEU A 49 -3.89 17.41 -1.70
CA LEU A 49 -5.06 18.06 -2.31
C LEU A 49 -6.28 18.07 -1.38
N GLN A 50 -6.47 17.02 -0.57
CA GLN A 50 -7.56 16.96 0.40
C GLN A 50 -7.44 18.06 1.46
N LYS A 51 -6.22 18.28 1.98
CA LYS A 51 -5.95 19.33 2.97
C LYS A 51 -6.21 20.71 2.39
N GLU A 52 -5.71 20.96 1.17
CA GLU A 52 -5.95 22.22 0.46
C GLU A 52 -7.45 22.44 0.16
N ALA A 53 -8.20 21.38 -0.15
CA ALA A 53 -9.64 21.46 -0.35
C ALA A 53 -10.37 21.79 0.96
N ALA A 54 -10.02 21.15 2.07
CA ALA A 54 -10.63 21.38 3.38
C ALA A 54 -10.41 22.82 3.91
N GLU A 55 -9.31 23.46 3.51
CA GLU A 55 -8.97 24.85 3.88
C GLU A 55 -9.72 25.91 3.03
N ASN A 56 -10.36 25.52 1.91
CA ASN A 56 -11.06 26.45 1.01
C ASN A 56 -12.56 26.57 1.33
N SER A 57 -13.05 27.79 1.61
CA SER A 57 -14.39 28.00 2.18
C SER A 57 -15.57 27.92 1.20
N GLU A 58 -15.34 28.06 -0.12
CA GLU A 58 -16.45 28.26 -1.06
C GLU A 58 -17.05 26.96 -1.60
N ASN A 59 -16.35 25.82 -1.49
CA ASN A 59 -16.84 24.45 -1.80
C ASN A 59 -15.90 23.35 -1.21
N GLY A 60 -15.15 23.67 -0.16
CA GLY A 60 -14.07 22.81 0.34
C GLY A 60 -14.51 21.45 0.86
N ALA A 61 -15.66 21.39 1.53
CA ALA A 61 -16.18 20.16 2.13
C ALA A 61 -16.56 19.11 1.07
N GLU A 62 -17.27 19.51 0.01
CA GLU A 62 -17.68 18.60 -1.07
C GLU A 62 -16.47 18.07 -1.86
N LYS A 63 -15.51 18.96 -2.16
CA LYS A 63 -14.24 18.55 -2.80
C LYS A 63 -13.41 17.65 -1.90
N ALA A 64 -13.33 17.93 -0.60
CA ALA A 64 -12.60 17.10 0.35
C ALA A 64 -13.22 15.70 0.47
N GLU A 65 -14.55 15.58 0.40
CA GLU A 65 -15.26 14.29 0.38
C GLU A 65 -14.99 13.52 -0.93
N GLU A 66 -15.00 14.19 -2.08
CA GLU A 66 -14.66 13.54 -3.36
C GLU A 66 -13.21 13.03 -3.38
N ILE A 67 -12.28 13.80 -2.81
CA ILE A 67 -10.87 13.40 -2.69
C ILE A 67 -10.72 12.25 -1.67
N GLN A 68 -11.46 12.26 -0.56
CA GLN A 68 -11.48 11.16 0.41
C GLN A 68 -11.87 9.83 -0.25
N LYS A 69 -12.91 9.83 -1.09
CA LYS A 69 -13.31 8.63 -1.84
C LYS A 69 -12.22 8.13 -2.78
N LYS A 70 -11.46 9.04 -3.42
CA LYS A 70 -10.31 8.67 -4.27
C LYS A 70 -9.14 8.11 -3.46
N ILE A 71 -8.92 8.61 -2.25
CA ILE A 71 -7.91 8.09 -1.31
C ILE A 71 -8.25 6.64 -0.95
N GLU A 72 -9.47 6.38 -0.48
CA GLU A 72 -9.94 5.03 -0.10
C GLU A 72 -9.79 4.04 -1.27
N GLN A 73 -10.24 4.43 -2.47
CA GLN A 73 -10.08 3.60 -3.67
C GLN A 73 -8.61 3.33 -4.02
N THR A 74 -7.73 4.30 -3.78
CA THR A 74 -6.29 4.14 -4.07
C THR A 74 -5.64 3.19 -3.08
N GLU A 75 -6.02 3.27 -1.80
CA GLU A 75 -5.58 2.34 -0.75
C GLU A 75 -6.07 0.91 -1.02
N GLU A 76 -7.33 0.73 -1.42
CA GLU A 76 -7.87 -0.58 -1.83
C GLU A 76 -7.08 -1.17 -3.00
N ARG A 77 -6.78 -0.36 -4.03
CA ARG A 77 -5.99 -0.81 -5.20
C ARG A 77 -4.55 -1.19 -4.86
N MET A 78 -3.99 -0.70 -3.74
CA MET A 78 -2.67 -1.14 -3.31
C MET A 78 -2.66 -2.60 -2.86
N LEU A 79 -3.75 -3.09 -2.26
CA LEU A 79 -3.86 -4.51 -1.92
C LEU A 79 -3.90 -5.41 -3.15
N GLU A 80 -4.62 -4.96 -4.19
CA GLU A 80 -4.80 -5.70 -5.44
C GLU A 80 -3.48 -5.91 -6.19
N ILE A 81 -2.45 -5.13 -5.87
CA ILE A 81 -1.11 -5.33 -6.42
C ILE A 81 -0.50 -6.60 -5.89
N PHE A 82 -0.67 -6.87 -4.59
CA PHE A 82 0.02 -7.94 -3.90
C PHE A 82 -0.76 -9.26 -3.95
N PHE A 83 -2.09 -9.22 -3.95
CA PHE A 83 -2.90 -10.42 -3.80
C PHE A 83 -3.82 -10.68 -4.99
N ASN A 84 -4.07 -11.97 -5.28
CA ASN A 84 -5.10 -12.37 -6.24
C ASN A 84 -6.51 -12.15 -5.68
N GLU A 85 -7.54 -12.19 -6.53
CA GLU A 85 -8.94 -11.92 -6.14
C GLU A 85 -9.46 -12.80 -4.99
N GLU A 86 -9.03 -14.06 -4.91
CA GLU A 86 -9.44 -14.96 -3.83
C GLU A 86 -8.85 -14.51 -2.49
N SER A 87 -7.54 -14.25 -2.47
CA SER A 87 -6.84 -13.77 -1.28
C SER A 87 -7.34 -12.39 -0.87
N GLN A 88 -7.64 -11.49 -1.80
CA GLN A 88 -8.23 -10.19 -1.49
C GLN A 88 -9.56 -10.32 -0.73
N LYS A 89 -10.42 -11.29 -1.07
CA LYS A 89 -11.71 -11.50 -0.37
C LYS A 89 -11.53 -11.98 1.06
N GLU A 90 -10.47 -12.74 1.32
CA GLU A 90 -10.18 -13.32 2.64
C GLU A 90 -9.36 -12.36 3.52
N LEU A 91 -8.44 -11.62 2.90
CA LEU A 91 -7.55 -10.66 3.56
C LEU A 91 -8.15 -9.25 3.65
N HIS A 92 -9.37 -9.04 3.18
CA HIS A 92 -10.03 -7.73 3.22
C HIS A 92 -10.15 -7.20 4.67
N PRO A 93 -9.97 -5.88 4.91
CA PRO A 93 -10.09 -5.28 6.25
C PRO A 93 -11.48 -5.43 6.90
N SER A 94 -12.51 -5.79 6.12
CA SER A 94 -13.85 -6.12 6.66
C SER A 94 -13.98 -7.57 7.16
N LYS A 95 -13.00 -8.43 6.88
CA LYS A 95 -12.97 -9.86 7.26
C LYS A 95 -11.93 -10.16 8.32
N LEU A 96 -10.88 -9.35 8.42
CA LEU A 96 -9.82 -9.49 9.41
C LEU A 96 -9.87 -8.37 10.45
N PRO A 97 -9.38 -8.62 11.67
CA PRO A 97 -9.05 -7.53 12.59
C PRO A 97 -8.09 -6.54 11.92
N LEU A 98 -8.35 -5.25 12.10
CA LEU A 98 -7.57 -4.19 11.45
C LEU A 98 -6.07 -4.30 11.75
N GLU A 99 -5.69 -4.73 12.96
CA GLU A 99 -4.29 -4.91 13.32
C GLU A 99 -3.60 -6.02 12.50
N VAL A 100 -4.30 -7.11 12.23
CA VAL A 100 -3.80 -8.23 11.42
C VAL A 100 -3.60 -7.78 9.98
N TYR A 101 -4.60 -7.11 9.42
CA TYR A 101 -4.54 -6.54 8.08
C TYR A 101 -3.35 -5.57 7.92
N ASN A 102 -3.20 -4.62 8.85
CA ASN A 102 -2.08 -3.68 8.83
C ASN A 102 -0.73 -4.39 8.99
N GLY A 103 -0.66 -5.43 9.82
CA GLY A 103 0.54 -6.26 9.97
C GLY A 103 0.99 -6.92 8.68
N ILE A 104 0.05 -7.48 7.90
CA ILE A 104 0.31 -8.09 6.60
C ILE A 104 0.90 -7.05 5.62
N ILE A 105 0.30 -5.87 5.55
CA ILE A 105 0.74 -4.81 4.65
C ILE A 105 2.13 -4.29 5.03
N ASN A 106 2.38 -4.08 6.32
CA ASN A 106 3.69 -3.65 6.80
C ASN A 106 4.77 -4.70 6.51
N TYR A 107 4.46 -5.98 6.71
CA TYR A 107 5.40 -7.07 6.42
C TYR A 107 5.80 -7.13 4.94
N ILE A 108 4.83 -6.97 4.04
CA ILE A 108 5.09 -6.88 2.59
C ILE A 108 5.95 -5.66 2.29
N TYR A 109 5.62 -4.50 2.87
CA TYR A 109 6.35 -3.26 2.66
C TYR A 109 7.81 -3.35 3.12
N GLU A 110 8.06 -3.84 4.34
CA GLU A 110 9.40 -4.02 4.89
C GLU A 110 10.23 -5.03 4.09
N THR A 111 9.58 -6.07 3.55
CA THR A 111 10.22 -7.04 2.66
C THR A 111 10.68 -6.38 1.36
N ILE A 112 9.86 -5.49 0.78
CA ILE A 112 10.15 -4.81 -0.49
C ILE A 112 11.12 -3.63 -0.29
N PHE A 113 11.07 -2.95 0.86
CA PHE A 113 11.83 -1.74 1.17
C PHE A 113 12.61 -1.86 2.49
N PRO A 114 13.58 -2.78 2.60
CA PRO A 114 14.27 -3.05 3.86
C PRO A 114 15.15 -1.89 4.38
N GLU A 115 15.54 -0.94 3.52
CA GLU A 115 16.45 0.16 3.88
C GLU A 115 15.77 1.34 4.63
N THR A 116 14.44 1.36 4.81
CA THR A 116 13.76 2.43 5.56
C THR A 116 13.72 2.19 7.07
N THR A 117 14.10 1.00 7.55
CA THR A 117 14.01 0.63 8.97
C THR A 117 15.31 0.85 9.75
N GLU A 118 16.45 1.09 9.08
CA GLU A 118 17.76 1.26 9.74
C GLU A 118 18.21 2.72 9.99
N GLU A 119 17.54 3.75 9.45
CA GLU A 119 17.93 5.17 9.69
C GLU A 119 17.18 5.86 10.84
N ALA A 120 16.33 5.17 11.60
CA ALA A 120 15.68 5.74 12.80
C ALA A 120 16.46 5.48 14.11
N GLY A 121 17.71 5.02 14.02
CA GLY A 121 18.50 4.57 15.18
C GLY A 121 19.98 4.94 15.12
N LYS A 122 20.33 6.18 14.79
CA LYS A 122 21.61 6.81 15.17
C LYS A 122 21.47 8.29 15.45
#